data_AF-A0AAU1KWN7-F1
#
_entry.id   AF-A0AAU1KWN7-F1
#
_cell.length_a   1.000
_cell.length_b   1.000
_cell.length_c   1.000
_cell.angle_alpha   90.00
_cell.angle_beta   90.00
_cell.angle_gamma   90.00
#
_symmetry.space_group_name_H-M   'P 1'
#
loop_
_entity.id
_entity.type
_entity.pdbx_description
1 polymer ?
#
loop_
_entity_poly.entity_id
_entity_poly.type
_entity_poly.pdbx_seq_one_letter_code
_entity_poly.pdbx_strand_id
1 'polypeptide(L)' 'MAWFVDGADDDHMDLDDAVKALEGVAAVLKRLSFDQRHDLLVVLGEMAEAEADPARREFLEAFPQDFGLIDES' A
#
# COMPACT_ATOMS: atom_id res chain seq x y z
N MET A 1 -8.07 17.20 14.68
CA MET A 1 -6.86 16.40 14.39
C MET A 1 -6.90 16.06 12.91
N ALA A 2 -6.26 16.90 12.10
CA ALA A 2 -5.98 16.63 10.70
C ALA A 2 -4.45 16.58 10.63
N TRP A 3 -3.89 15.45 10.21
CA TRP A 3 -2.45 15.35 9.99
C TRP A 3 -2.14 16.18 8.75
N PHE A 4 -1.69 17.40 9.01
CA PHE A 4 -1.21 18.35 8.03
C PHE A 4 0.15 17.83 7.57
N VAL A 5 0.22 17.30 6.35
CA VAL A 5 1.51 16.97 5.71
C VAL A 5 2.11 18.30 5.28
N ASP A 6 2.80 18.96 6.21
CA ASP A 6 3.66 20.10 5.91
C ASP A 6 5.01 19.54 5.44
N GLY A 7 5.28 19.71 4.14
CA GLY A 7 6.59 19.49 3.54
C GLY A 7 7.14 18.06 3.62
N ALA A 8 6.76 17.20 2.69
CA ALA A 8 7.65 16.11 2.28
C ALA A 8 8.82 16.74 1.51
N ASP A 9 9.92 17.00 2.21
CA ASP A 9 11.18 17.43 1.61
C ASP A 9 11.71 16.25 0.78
N ASP A 10 11.74 16.42 -0.54
CA ASP A 10 11.88 15.35 -1.56
C ASP A 10 13.30 14.73 -1.60
N ASP A 11 14.22 15.19 -0.75
CA ASP A 11 15.64 14.89 -0.92
C ASP A 11 16.17 13.69 -0.12
N HIS A 12 15.52 13.20 0.93
CA HIS A 12 16.01 12.02 1.66
C HIS A 12 14.89 11.28 2.40
N MET A 13 14.11 10.48 1.68
CA MET A 13 13.38 9.39 2.32
C MET A 13 14.39 8.27 2.62
N ASP A 14 14.80 8.15 3.88
CA ASP A 14 15.68 7.06 4.31
C ASP A 14 14.97 5.72 4.03
N LEU A 15 15.63 4.85 3.25
CA LEU A 15 15.14 3.53 2.90
C LEU A 15 14.79 2.72 4.15
N ASP A 16 15.54 2.87 5.24
CA ASP A 16 15.26 2.18 6.50
C ASP A 16 13.97 2.68 7.18
N ASP A 17 13.67 3.98 7.04
CA ASP A 17 12.43 4.56 7.57
C ASP A 17 11.22 4.22 6.68
N ALA A 18 11.43 4.11 5.36
CA ALA A 18 10.43 3.60 4.43
C ALA A 18 10.07 2.14 4.74
N VAL A 19 11.06 1.28 5.02
CA VAL A 19 10.86 -0.12 5.40
C VAL A 19 10.06 -0.24 6.71
N LYS A 20 10.38 0.54 7.74
CA LYS A 20 9.60 0.55 9.00
C LYS A 20 8.17 1.06 8.81
N ALA A 21 7.97 2.05 7.95
CA ALA A 21 6.63 2.53 7.61
C ALA A 21 5.82 1.42 6.91
N LEU A 22 6.43 0.67 5.99
CA LEU A 22 5.82 -0.46 5.30
C LEU A 22 5.49 -1.62 6.25
N GLU A 23 6.34 -1.91 7.25
CA GLU A 23 6.05 -2.88 8.32
C GLU A 23 4.84 -2.46 9.17
N GLY A 24 4.74 -1.17 9.51
CA GLY A 24 3.60 -0.60 10.21
C GLY A 24 2.30 -0.71 9.40
N VAL A 25 2.37 -0.44 8.11
CA VAL A 25 1.25 -0.60 7.17
C VAL A 25 0.83 -2.08 7.10
N ALA A 26 1.76 -3.01 6.92
CA ALA A 26 1.46 -4.44 6.90
C ALA A 26 0.77 -4.92 8.20
N ALA A 27 1.20 -4.42 9.35
CA ALA A 27 0.57 -4.74 10.64
C ALA A 27 -0.87 -4.20 10.77
N VAL A 28 -1.15 -3.02 10.22
CA VAL A 28 -2.51 -2.44 10.17
C VAL A 28 -3.39 -3.20 9.18
N LEU A 29 -2.84 -3.52 8.01
CA LEU A 29 -3.51 -4.29 6.97
C LEU A 29 -3.96 -5.67 7.46
N LYS A 30 -3.15 -6.34 8.29
CA LYS A 30 -3.51 -7.62 8.95
C LYS A 30 -4.67 -7.51 9.95
N ARG A 31 -5.05 -6.31 10.39
CA ARG A 31 -6.16 -6.07 11.35
C ARG A 31 -7.45 -5.64 10.67
N LEU A 32 -7.46 -5.50 9.35
CA LEU A 32 -8.67 -5.16 8.61
C LEU A 32 -9.71 -6.27 8.74
N SER A 33 -10.97 -5.88 8.89
CA SER A 33 -12.09 -6.80 8.70
C SER A 33 -12.14 -7.30 7.26
N PHE A 34 -12.86 -8.40 7.02
CA PHE A 34 -13.02 -8.95 5.67
C PHE A 34 -13.55 -7.90 4.67
N ASP A 35 -14.55 -7.12 5.06
CA ASP A 35 -15.14 -6.08 4.20
C ASP A 35 -14.13 -4.97 3.88
N GLN A 36 -13.37 -4.49 4.86
CA GLN A 36 -12.35 -3.46 4.64
C GLN A 36 -11.19 -3.96 3.79
N ARG A 37 -10.81 -5.24 3.95
CA ARG A 37 -9.82 -5.90 3.11
C ARG A 37 -10.33 -6.00 1.68
N HIS A 38 -11.60 -6.35 1.49
CA HIS A 38 -12.23 -6.40 0.17
C HIS A 38 -12.27 -5.02 -0.50
N ASP A 39 -12.70 -3.98 0.22
CA ASP A 39 -12.72 -2.61 -0.30
C ASP A 39 -11.32 -2.14 -0.72
N LEU A 40 -10.29 -2.47 0.06
CA LEU A 40 -8.91 -2.15 -0.29
C LEU A 40 -8.46 -2.86 -1.57
N LEU A 41 -8.81 -4.13 -1.76
CA LEU A 41 -8.49 -4.87 -2.98
C LEU A 41 -9.16 -4.26 -4.22
N VAL A 42 -10.41 -3.80 -4.08
CA VAL A 42 -11.12 -3.10 -5.15
C VAL A 42 -10.39 -1.82 -5.55
N VAL A 43 -10.03 -0.98 -4.56
CA VAL A 43 -9.31 0.28 -4.82
C VAL A 43 -7.95 0.02 -5.48
N LEU A 44 -7.19 -0.98 -5.02
CA LEU A 44 -5.91 -1.33 -5.62
C LEU A 44 -6.07 -1.78 -7.08
N GLY A 45 -7.12 -2.54 -7.40
CA GLY A 45 -7.44 -2.95 -8.77
C GLY A 45 -7.78 -1.76 -9.66
N GLU A 46 -8.64 -0.85 -9.20
CA GLU A 46 -8.99 0.38 -9.94
C GLU A 46 -7.76 1.27 -10.19
N MET A 47 -6.86 1.37 -9.22
CA MET A 47 -5.61 2.11 -9.36
C MET A 47 -4.67 1.46 -10.38
N ALA A 48 -4.54 0.13 -10.38
CA ALA A 48 -3.71 -0.59 -11.34
C ALA A 48 -4.25 -0.43 -12.77
N GLU A 49 -5.57 -0.53 -12.97
CA GLU A 49 -6.21 -0.32 -14.28
C GLU A 49 -5.98 1.10 -14.82
N ALA A 50 -6.03 2.11 -13.95
CA ALA A 50 -5.80 3.50 -14.32
C ALA A 50 -4.30 3.87 -14.47
N GLU A 51 -3.38 3.02 -14.02
CA GLU A 51 -1.96 3.34 -13.97
C GLU A 51 -1.30 3.26 -15.35
N ALA A 52 -0.64 4.33 -15.78
CA ALA A 52 0.03 4.42 -17.07
C ALA A 52 1.45 3.84 -17.04
N ASP A 53 2.13 3.91 -15.90
CA ASP A 53 3.48 3.37 -15.71
C ASP A 53 3.44 1.85 -15.46
N PRO A 54 4.03 1.02 -16.35
CA PRO A 54 4.04 -0.43 -16.20
C PRO A 54 4.66 -0.92 -14.88
N ALA A 55 5.71 -0.25 -14.39
CA ALA A 55 6.40 -0.67 -13.17
C ALA A 55 5.53 -0.40 -11.92
N ARG A 56 4.82 0.73 -11.91
CA ARG A 56 3.90 1.08 -10.82
C ARG A 56 2.64 0.21 -10.86
N ARG A 57 2.19 -0.18 -12.04
CA ARG A 57 1.08 -1.13 -12.20
C ARG A 57 1.42 -2.51 -11.67
N GLU A 58 2.57 -3.05 -12.05
CA GLU A 58 3.05 -4.35 -11.55
C GLU A 58 3.15 -4.37 -10.03
N PHE A 59 3.65 -3.28 -9.43
CA PHE A 59 3.66 -3.12 -7.98
C PHE A 59 2.26 -3.17 -7.37
N LEU A 60 1.29 -2.44 -7.93
CA LEU A 60 -0.10 -2.43 -7.42
C LEU A 60 -0.78 -3.81 -7.54
N GLU A 61 -0.47 -4.56 -8.60
CA GLU A 61 -0.99 -5.92 -8.81
C GLU A 61 -0.37 -6.94 -7.85
N ALA A 62 0.92 -6.82 -7.53
CA ALA A 62 1.63 -7.71 -6.60
C ALA A 62 1.36 -7.36 -5.12
N PHE A 63 1.03 -6.10 -4.81
CA PHE A 63 0.86 -5.59 -3.45
C PHE A 63 -0.07 -6.45 -2.57
N PRO A 64 -1.27 -6.88 -3.03
CA PRO A 64 -2.12 -7.74 -2.22
C PRO A 64 -1.45 -9.03 -1.76
N GLN A 65 -0.63 -9.64 -2.60
CA GLN A 65 0.07 -10.88 -2.28
C GLN A 65 1.25 -10.62 -1.34
N ASP A 66 2.10 -9.66 -1.68
CA ASP A 66 3.32 -9.33 -0.91
C ASP A 66 3.01 -8.90 0.53
N PHE A 67 1.83 -8.31 0.75
CA PHE A 67 1.38 -7.85 2.07
C PHE A 67 0.44 -8.85 2.78
N GLY A 68 0.20 -10.03 2.21
CA GLY A 68 -0.66 -11.07 2.80
C GLY A 68 -2.14 -10.68 2.87
N LEU A 69 -2.59 -9.81 1.97
CA LEU A 69 -3.98 -9.41 1.77
C LEU A 69 -4.75 -10.39 0.89
N ILE A 70 -4.14 -11.47 0.42
CA ILE A 70 -4.80 -12.65 -0.14
C ILE A 70 -4.16 -13.89 0.49
N ASP A 71 -4.95 -14.93 0.80
CA ASP A 71 -4.37 -16.20 1.23
C ASP A 71 -3.71 -16.89 0.03
N GLU A 72 -2.54 -17.48 0.24
CA GLU A 72 -1.98 -18.45 -0.72
C GLU A 72 -2.87 -19.69 -0.69
N SER A 73 -3.60 -19.93 -1.78
CA SER A 73 -4.47 -21.10 -1.96
C SER A 73 -3.72 -22.42 -1.90
#